data_AF-A0A7X7L530-F1
#
_entry.id   AF-A0A7X7L530-F1
#
_cell.length_a   1.000
_cell.length_b   1.000
_cell.length_c   1.000
_cell.angle_alpha   90.00
_cell.angle_beta   90.00
_cell.angle_gamma   90.00
#
_symmetry.space_group_name_H-M   'P 1'
#
loop_
_entity.id
_entity.type
_entity.pdbx_description
1 polymer ?
#
loop_
_entity_poly.entity_id
_entity_poly.type
_entity_poly.pdbx_seq_one_letter_code
_entity_poly.pdbx_strand_id
1 'polypeptide(L)'
;MKSIAQINEKIKKGKAVVVTAEEVIEIVKEKGYKQAYEYVDVVTTGTFGPMCSSGAFINFGHSNPPIRMQSIMLNDVPAYGGLAAVDTYIGATEVSTKRGMEYGGAHVIEDLIAGKDIKLHALSNGTDCYPNKEVLTTINKDNINQAYMFNPRNAYQNYPAATNSTNKTIYTYMGTLLPNYGNITYSTSGELSPLINDPYLRTIGLGT
;
A
#
# COMPACT_ATOMS: atom_id res chain seq x y z
N MET A 1 -8.38 26.13 16.92
CA MET A 1 -8.03 24.95 16.09
C MET A 1 -8.59 23.72 16.79
N LYS A 2 -9.29 22.81 16.10
CA LYS A 2 -9.77 21.55 16.67
C LYS A 2 -8.58 20.65 17.01
N SER A 3 -8.60 19.95 18.14
CA SER A 3 -7.56 18.98 18.48
C SER A 3 -7.87 17.60 17.91
N ILE A 4 -6.83 16.81 17.63
CA ILE A 4 -6.96 15.41 17.19
C ILE A 4 -7.77 14.59 18.21
N ALA A 5 -7.59 14.86 19.51
CA ALA A 5 -8.35 14.20 20.58
C ALA A 5 -9.86 14.48 20.47
N GLN A 6 -10.24 15.73 20.18
CA GLN A 6 -11.65 16.12 19.99
C GLN A 6 -12.24 15.44 18.74
N ILE A 7 -11.48 15.39 17.64
CA ILE A 7 -11.91 14.73 16.39
C ILE A 7 -12.10 13.23 16.64
N ASN A 8 -11.13 12.57 17.28
CA ASN A 8 -11.22 11.14 17.63
C ASN A 8 -12.40 10.82 18.55
N GLU A 9 -12.72 11.70 19.50
CA GLU A 9 -13.91 11.56 20.34
C GLU A 9 -15.21 11.62 19.51
N LYS A 10 -15.30 12.55 18.56
CA LYS A 10 -16.45 12.63 17.65
C LYS A 10 -16.55 11.39 16.75
N ILE A 11 -15.43 10.88 16.22
CA ILE A 11 -15.39 9.66 15.41
C ILE A 11 -15.93 8.47 16.23
N LYS A 12 -15.44 8.27 17.46
CA LYS A 12 -15.91 7.21 18.37
C LYS A 12 -17.41 7.30 18.68
N LYS A 13 -17.96 8.51 18.71
CA LYS A 13 -19.39 8.77 18.95
C LYS A 13 -20.25 8.73 17.68
N GLY A 14 -19.66 8.53 16.49
CA GLY A 14 -20.38 8.61 15.22
C GLY A 14 -20.92 10.00 14.88
N LYS A 15 -20.28 11.06 15.41
CA LYS A 15 -20.72 12.47 15.27
C LYS A 15 -19.77 13.33 14.45
N ALA A 16 -18.69 12.75 13.92
CA ALA A 16 -17.73 13.50 13.11
C ALA A 16 -18.36 13.83 11.75
N VAL A 17 -18.21 15.09 11.32
CA VAL A 17 -18.54 15.50 9.94
C VAL A 17 -17.35 15.16 9.06
N VAL A 18 -17.47 14.08 8.30
CA VAL A 18 -16.45 13.58 7.37
C VAL A 18 -16.92 13.89 5.95
N VAL A 19 -16.06 14.54 5.16
CA VAL A 19 -16.37 14.93 3.78
C VAL A 19 -15.21 14.56 2.86
N THR A 20 -15.44 14.52 1.56
CA THR A 20 -14.37 14.36 0.56
C THR A 20 -13.69 15.69 0.25
N ALA A 21 -12.51 15.61 -0.38
CA ALA A 21 -11.80 16.77 -0.91
C ALA A 21 -12.60 17.56 -1.95
N GLU A 22 -13.60 16.95 -2.59
CA GLU A 22 -14.50 17.62 -3.53
C GLU A 22 -15.65 18.31 -2.77
N GLU A 23 -16.27 17.61 -1.81
CA GLU A 23 -17.39 18.14 -1.02
C GLU A 23 -17.01 19.37 -0.18
N VAL A 24 -15.76 19.43 0.33
CA VAL A 24 -15.31 20.57 1.12
C VAL A 24 -15.30 21.88 0.31
N ILE A 25 -15.12 21.81 -1.01
CA ILE A 25 -15.10 22.98 -1.89
C ILE A 25 -16.48 23.65 -1.89
N GLU A 26 -17.56 22.87 -2.02
CA GLU A 26 -18.93 23.39 -2.02
C GLU A 26 -19.32 23.93 -0.63
N ILE A 27 -18.91 23.26 0.45
CA ILE A 27 -19.14 23.73 1.82
C ILE A 27 -18.48 25.09 2.05
N VAL A 28 -17.25 25.28 1.56
CA VAL A 28 -16.53 26.56 1.66
C VAL A 28 -17.20 27.64 0.83
N LYS A 29 -17.71 27.33 -0.37
CA LYS A 29 -18.46 28.29 -1.20
C LYS A 29 -19.75 28.76 -0.51
N GLU A 30 -20.48 27.84 0.14
CA GLU A 30 -21.75 28.15 0.80
C GLU A 30 -21.56 28.89 2.14
N LYS A 31 -20.63 28.44 2.98
CA LYS A 31 -20.50 28.89 4.38
C LYS A 31 -19.33 29.82 4.64
N GLY A 32 -18.37 29.88 3.72
CA GLY A 32 -17.08 30.54 3.92
C GLY A 32 -16.11 29.73 4.79
N TYR A 33 -14.82 30.06 4.68
CA TYR A 33 -13.72 29.29 5.29
C TYR A 33 -13.87 29.06 6.80
N LYS A 34 -14.23 30.10 7.57
CA LYS A 34 -14.31 30.01 9.03
C LYS A 34 -15.40 29.03 9.49
N GLN A 35 -16.60 29.13 8.91
CA GLN A 35 -17.71 28.25 9.27
C GLN A 35 -17.47 26.84 8.73
N ALA A 36 -16.90 26.69 7.52
CA ALA A 36 -16.51 25.39 6.98
C ALA A 36 -15.51 24.67 7.90
N TYR A 37 -14.50 25.38 8.41
CA TYR A 37 -13.54 24.85 9.38
C TYR A 37 -14.19 24.39 10.70
N GLU A 38 -15.15 25.15 11.21
CA GLU A 38 -15.90 24.78 12.43
C GLU A 38 -16.84 23.59 12.18
N TYR A 39 -17.42 23.50 10.99
CA TYR A 39 -18.36 22.46 10.59
C TYR A 39 -17.68 21.11 10.29
N VAL A 40 -16.63 21.10 9.47
CA VAL A 40 -15.97 19.87 8.97
C VAL A 40 -14.94 19.36 9.97
N ASP A 41 -15.00 18.07 10.32
CA ASP A 41 -14.05 17.45 11.25
C ASP A 41 -12.93 16.69 10.53
N VAL A 42 -13.21 16.03 9.41
CA VAL A 42 -12.23 15.28 8.61
C VAL A 42 -12.50 15.51 7.13
N VAL A 43 -11.44 15.80 6.36
CA VAL A 43 -11.46 15.79 4.89
C VAL A 43 -10.73 14.56 4.42
N THR A 44 -11.38 13.73 3.59
CA THR A 44 -10.79 12.53 3.00
C THR A 44 -10.27 12.84 1.61
N THR A 45 -9.01 12.50 1.36
CA THR A 45 -8.28 12.80 0.11
C THR A 45 -7.88 11.52 -0.63
N GLY A 46 -8.68 10.47 -0.50
CA GLY A 46 -8.38 9.17 -1.08
C GLY A 46 -8.45 9.20 -2.61
N THR A 47 -7.45 8.62 -3.27
CA THR A 47 -7.44 8.39 -4.72
C THR A 47 -7.04 6.95 -5.03
N PHE A 48 -7.28 6.52 -6.26
CA PHE A 48 -6.83 5.23 -6.76
C PHE A 48 -5.88 5.45 -7.93
N GLY A 49 -4.67 4.92 -7.84
CA GLY A 49 -3.66 5.06 -8.87
C GLY A 49 -2.53 4.03 -8.74
N PRO A 50 -1.80 3.78 -9.84
CA PRO A 50 -0.67 2.85 -9.81
C PRO A 50 0.46 3.42 -8.94
N MET A 51 0.86 2.67 -7.93
CA MET A 51 1.92 3.06 -6.99
C MET A 51 2.98 1.98 -6.90
N CYS A 52 4.24 2.36 -7.17
CA CYS A 52 5.39 1.49 -6.92
C CYS A 52 5.66 1.40 -5.41
N SER A 53 6.61 0.55 -5.01
CA SER A 53 7.02 0.41 -3.61
C SER A 53 5.88 -0.02 -2.67
N SER A 54 4.93 -0.81 -3.17
CA SER A 54 3.83 -1.37 -2.37
C SER A 54 4.11 -2.83 -2.01
N GLY A 55 3.78 -3.23 -0.79
CA GLY A 55 3.94 -4.60 -0.32
C GLY A 55 3.33 -4.84 1.05
N ALA A 56 3.48 -6.05 1.57
CA ALA A 56 2.95 -6.44 2.87
C ALA A 56 3.95 -7.28 3.66
N PHE A 57 4.01 -7.04 4.97
CA PHE A 57 4.58 -7.98 5.92
C PHE A 57 3.51 -8.94 6.41
N ILE A 58 3.89 -10.21 6.53
CA ILE A 58 3.04 -11.28 7.03
C ILE A 58 3.84 -12.10 8.03
N ASN A 59 3.27 -12.34 9.20
CA ASN A 59 3.76 -13.28 10.20
C ASN A 59 2.81 -14.47 10.25
N PHE A 60 3.28 -15.64 9.85
CA PHE A 60 2.43 -16.84 9.73
C PHE A 60 2.23 -17.58 11.05
N GLY A 61 3.05 -17.29 12.07
CA GLY A 61 3.20 -18.18 13.23
C GLY A 61 4.03 -19.43 12.91
N HIS A 62 4.41 -20.15 13.96
CA HIS A 62 5.23 -21.35 13.83
C HIS A 62 4.38 -22.60 13.58
N SER A 63 4.91 -23.50 12.74
CA SER A 63 4.48 -24.90 12.72
C SER A 63 4.97 -25.64 13.97
N ASN A 64 4.47 -26.85 14.17
CA ASN A 64 4.97 -27.77 15.20
C ASN A 64 5.41 -29.07 14.52
N PRO A 65 6.72 -29.40 14.48
CA PRO A 65 7.84 -28.65 15.07
C PRO A 65 8.14 -27.32 14.37
N PRO A 66 8.82 -26.36 15.04
CA PRO A 66 9.02 -25.01 14.51
C PRO A 66 9.96 -24.97 13.32
N ILE A 67 9.71 -24.00 12.43
CA ILE A 67 10.50 -23.73 11.22
C ILE A 67 11.09 -22.32 11.25
N ARG A 68 12.29 -22.16 10.68
CA ARG A 68 12.83 -20.88 10.22
C ARG A 68 12.80 -20.85 8.70
N MET A 69 11.86 -20.12 8.13
CA MET A 69 11.62 -20.09 6.69
C MET A 69 12.73 -19.34 5.95
N GLN A 70 13.24 -19.93 4.86
CA GLN A 70 14.34 -19.36 4.06
C GLN A 70 13.93 -19.17 2.59
N SER A 71 13.27 -20.17 2.00
CA SER A 71 12.57 -20.02 0.72
C SER A 71 11.08 -20.05 0.99
N ILE A 72 10.32 -19.11 0.44
CA ILE A 72 8.90 -18.93 0.74
C ILE A 72 8.16 -18.64 -0.55
N MET A 73 7.08 -19.39 -0.78
CA MET A 73 6.15 -19.21 -1.89
C MET A 73 4.73 -19.09 -1.35
N LEU A 74 3.99 -18.12 -1.87
CA LEU A 74 2.56 -17.90 -1.61
C LEU A 74 1.80 -18.04 -2.94
N ASN A 75 1.03 -19.11 -3.11
CA ASN A 75 0.37 -19.42 -4.40
C ASN A 75 1.34 -19.33 -5.61
N ASP A 76 2.52 -19.95 -5.47
CA ASP A 76 3.60 -19.94 -6.47
C ASP A 76 4.25 -18.55 -6.72
N VAL A 77 3.96 -17.55 -5.88
CA VAL A 77 4.61 -16.22 -5.88
C VAL A 77 5.72 -16.20 -4.83
N PRO A 78 6.98 -15.90 -5.21
CA PRO A 78 8.06 -15.77 -4.26
C PRO A 78 7.78 -14.69 -3.20
N ALA A 79 8.22 -14.95 -1.98
CA ALA A 79 8.19 -13.95 -0.91
C ALA A 79 9.51 -13.95 -0.15
N TYR A 80 9.88 -12.80 0.38
CA TYR A 80 11.16 -12.59 1.02
C TYR A 80 11.12 -12.98 2.51
N GLY A 81 11.89 -14.00 2.87
CA GLY A 81 12.20 -14.35 4.27
C GLY A 81 13.41 -13.57 4.80
N GLY A 82 14.11 -14.12 5.81
CA GLY A 82 15.36 -13.52 6.32
C GLY A 82 15.17 -12.31 7.26
N LEU A 83 13.94 -11.94 7.55
CA LEU A 83 13.57 -10.92 8.54
C LEU A 83 13.64 -11.49 9.96
N ALA A 84 13.06 -12.67 10.13
CA ALA A 84 13.14 -13.49 11.34
C ALA A 84 12.80 -14.95 10.97
N ALA A 85 12.14 -15.71 11.85
CA ALA A 85 11.87 -17.12 11.61
C ALA A 85 10.64 -17.39 10.72
N VAL A 86 9.56 -16.62 10.88
CA VAL A 86 8.29 -16.79 10.15
C VAL A 86 7.72 -15.48 9.63
N ASP A 87 8.52 -14.41 9.67
CA ASP A 87 8.21 -13.09 9.15
C ASP A 87 8.64 -13.00 7.68
N THR A 88 7.71 -12.53 6.86
CA THR A 88 7.84 -12.54 5.40
C THR A 88 7.39 -11.21 4.83
N TYR A 89 8.11 -10.71 3.82
CA TYR A 89 7.69 -9.57 3.03
C TYR A 89 7.35 -10.01 1.60
N ILE A 90 6.16 -9.64 1.12
CA ILE A 90 5.74 -9.86 -0.26
C ILE A 90 5.60 -8.51 -0.98
N GLY A 91 6.33 -8.36 -2.10
CA GLY A 91 6.22 -7.19 -2.96
C GLY A 91 5.03 -7.31 -3.90
N ALA A 92 4.25 -6.24 -4.07
CA ALA A 92 3.05 -6.27 -4.90
C ALA A 92 3.35 -6.57 -6.39
N THR A 93 4.56 -6.26 -6.85
CA THR A 93 5.01 -6.47 -8.23
C THR A 93 5.67 -7.83 -8.46
N GLU A 94 5.84 -8.64 -7.42
CA GLU A 94 6.44 -9.96 -7.56
C GLU A 94 5.52 -10.86 -8.40
N VAL A 95 6.09 -11.64 -9.32
CA VAL A 95 5.30 -12.42 -10.29
C VAL A 95 5.21 -13.87 -9.88
N SER A 96 4.09 -14.52 -10.21
CA SER A 96 3.98 -15.96 -10.04
C SER A 96 4.98 -16.67 -10.95
N THR A 97 5.73 -17.62 -10.38
CA THR A 97 6.63 -18.49 -11.14
C THR A 97 5.89 -19.42 -12.11
N LYS A 98 4.58 -19.62 -11.91
CA LYS A 98 3.75 -20.51 -12.71
C LYS A 98 2.81 -19.78 -13.65
N ARG A 99 2.20 -18.68 -13.19
CA ARG A 99 1.17 -17.92 -13.94
C ARG A 99 1.71 -16.63 -14.58
N GLY A 100 2.97 -16.28 -14.33
CA GLY A 100 3.56 -15.06 -14.86
C GLY A 100 2.78 -13.81 -14.43
N MET A 101 2.52 -12.90 -15.36
CA MET A 101 1.85 -11.63 -15.08
C MET A 101 0.36 -11.75 -14.71
N GLU A 102 -0.29 -12.89 -14.96
CA GLU A 102 -1.70 -13.09 -14.63
C GLU A 102 -1.96 -13.19 -13.12
N TYR A 103 -0.92 -13.46 -12.32
CA TYR A 103 -1.02 -13.56 -10.87
C TYR A 103 0.32 -13.21 -10.22
N GLY A 104 0.28 -12.54 -9.07
CA GLY A 104 1.48 -12.00 -8.45
C GLY A 104 1.21 -11.49 -7.04
N GLY A 105 2.17 -10.78 -6.46
CA GLY A 105 2.11 -10.35 -5.07
C GLY A 105 0.89 -9.48 -4.76
N ALA A 106 0.49 -8.59 -5.66
CA ALA A 106 -0.74 -7.80 -5.49
C ALA A 106 -1.99 -8.69 -5.35
N HIS A 107 -2.08 -9.76 -6.13
CA HIS A 107 -3.18 -10.71 -6.09
C HIS A 107 -3.14 -11.57 -4.82
N VAL A 108 -1.95 -11.97 -4.35
CA VAL A 108 -1.81 -12.65 -3.04
C VAL A 108 -2.28 -11.76 -1.91
N ILE A 109 -1.91 -10.48 -1.92
CA ILE A 109 -2.34 -9.50 -0.90
C ILE A 109 -3.87 -9.31 -0.97
N GLU A 110 -4.43 -9.15 -2.16
CA GLU A 110 -5.88 -9.05 -2.37
C GLU A 110 -6.62 -10.30 -1.84
N ASP A 111 -6.14 -11.48 -2.21
CA ASP A 111 -6.71 -12.76 -1.78
C ASP A 111 -6.67 -12.90 -0.26
N LEU A 112 -5.58 -12.47 0.38
CA LEU A 112 -5.45 -12.49 1.84
C LEU A 112 -6.47 -11.57 2.51
N ILE A 113 -6.63 -10.33 2.01
CA ILE A 113 -7.61 -9.36 2.50
C ILE A 113 -9.05 -9.91 2.34
N ALA A 114 -9.32 -10.53 1.19
CA ALA A 114 -10.59 -11.19 0.89
C ALA A 114 -10.84 -12.42 1.79
N GLY A 115 -9.84 -12.90 2.53
CA GLY A 115 -9.94 -14.10 3.38
C GLY A 115 -9.91 -15.40 2.59
N LYS A 116 -9.37 -15.39 1.38
CA LYS A 116 -9.18 -16.61 0.60
C LYS A 116 -7.98 -17.40 1.12
N ASP A 117 -8.04 -18.68 0.87
CA ASP A 117 -6.98 -19.62 1.17
C ASP A 117 -5.79 -19.45 0.21
N ILE A 118 -4.62 -19.22 0.78
CA ILE A 118 -3.34 -19.06 0.07
C ILE A 118 -2.43 -20.23 0.45
N LYS A 119 -1.90 -20.93 -0.54
CA LYS A 119 -0.92 -21.99 -0.32
C LYS A 119 0.41 -21.40 0.09
N LEU A 120 0.86 -21.74 1.30
CA LEU A 120 2.20 -21.47 1.80
C LEU A 120 3.06 -22.70 1.55
N HIS A 121 4.15 -22.52 0.81
CA HIS A 121 5.24 -23.49 0.72
C HIS A 121 6.52 -22.82 1.19
N ALA A 122 7.07 -23.29 2.30
CA ALA A 122 8.28 -22.76 2.89
C ALA A 122 9.31 -23.86 3.11
N LEU A 123 10.57 -23.57 2.78
CA LEU A 123 11.71 -24.47 2.96
C LEU A 123 12.73 -23.87 3.93
N SER A 124 13.41 -24.75 4.65
CA SER A 124 14.48 -24.44 5.59
C SER A 124 15.58 -25.50 5.55
N ASN A 125 16.81 -25.10 5.82
CA ASN A 125 17.94 -26.01 6.02
C ASN A 125 17.79 -26.84 7.32
N GLY A 126 16.99 -26.34 8.27
CA GLY A 126 16.79 -26.92 9.59
C GLY A 126 17.95 -26.65 10.56
N THR A 127 17.62 -26.54 11.85
CA THR A 127 18.57 -26.48 12.98
C THR A 127 17.97 -27.18 14.20
N ASP A 128 18.73 -27.38 15.27
CA ASP A 128 18.17 -27.99 16.50
C ASP A 128 17.02 -27.16 17.10
N CYS A 129 17.06 -25.82 16.99
CA CYS A 129 15.99 -24.94 17.44
C CYS A 129 14.80 -24.88 16.46
N TYR A 130 15.03 -25.14 15.18
CA TYR A 130 14.04 -25.10 14.11
C TYR A 130 14.19 -26.36 13.24
N PRO A 131 13.79 -27.54 13.75
CA PRO A 131 14.14 -28.80 13.11
C PRO A 131 13.29 -29.07 11.87
N ASN A 132 12.16 -28.37 11.72
CA ASN A 132 11.31 -28.54 10.56
C ASN A 132 11.95 -27.93 9.30
N LYS A 133 12.00 -28.70 8.21
CA LYS A 133 12.65 -28.31 6.95
C LYS A 133 11.68 -27.89 5.86
N GLU A 134 10.40 -28.23 6.01
CA GLU A 134 9.38 -27.93 5.02
C GLU A 134 8.03 -27.69 5.68
N VAL A 135 7.35 -26.63 5.27
CA VAL A 135 5.95 -26.39 5.58
C VAL A 135 5.19 -26.25 4.27
N LEU A 136 4.20 -27.10 4.08
CA LEU A 136 3.22 -27.01 3.00
C LEU A 136 1.83 -26.95 3.64
N THR A 137 1.20 -25.79 3.59
CA THR A 137 -0.09 -25.56 4.26
C THR A 137 -0.89 -24.47 3.55
N THR A 138 -2.07 -24.17 4.08
CA THR A 138 -2.93 -23.07 3.65
C THR A 138 -3.01 -22.02 4.75
N ILE A 139 -2.84 -20.76 4.38
CA ILE A 139 -3.01 -19.60 5.25
C ILE A 139 -4.14 -18.68 4.75
N ASN A 140 -4.71 -17.91 5.65
CA ASN A 140 -5.65 -16.83 5.37
C ASN A 140 -5.63 -15.81 6.53
N LYS A 141 -6.38 -14.71 6.42
CA LYS A 141 -6.38 -13.65 7.44
C LYS A 141 -6.82 -14.09 8.85
N ASP A 142 -7.53 -15.21 8.96
CA ASP A 142 -8.07 -15.71 10.23
C ASP A 142 -7.11 -16.66 10.96
N ASN A 143 -6.05 -17.14 10.28
CA ASN A 143 -5.11 -18.11 10.84
C ASN A 143 -3.63 -17.66 10.86
N ILE A 144 -3.33 -16.46 10.35
CA ILE A 144 -2.02 -15.82 10.50
C ILE A 144 -2.00 -14.97 11.78
N ASN A 145 -0.80 -14.73 12.32
CA ASN A 145 -0.65 -13.90 13.51
C ASN A 145 -0.85 -12.40 13.21
N GLN A 146 -0.26 -11.94 12.10
CA GLN A 146 -0.26 -10.54 11.75
C GLN A 146 -0.05 -10.37 10.25
N ALA A 147 -0.73 -9.39 9.66
CA ALA A 147 -0.39 -8.84 8.37
C ALA A 147 -0.59 -7.33 8.37
N TYR A 148 0.32 -6.60 7.71
CA TYR A 148 0.17 -5.17 7.50
C TYR A 148 0.83 -4.74 6.19
N MET A 149 0.21 -3.77 5.53
CA MET A 149 0.80 -3.13 4.36
C MET A 149 2.02 -2.31 4.79
N PHE A 150 3.12 -2.45 4.06
CA PHE A 150 4.30 -1.63 4.25
C PHE A 150 4.81 -1.13 2.92
N ASN A 151 4.84 0.18 2.84
CA ASN A 151 5.06 0.91 1.61
C ASN A 151 6.31 1.78 1.80
N PRO A 152 7.53 1.28 1.48
CA PRO A 152 8.77 1.99 1.81
C PRO A 152 8.86 3.41 1.24
N ARG A 153 8.12 3.71 0.15
CA ARG A 153 8.15 5.02 -0.52
C ARG A 153 6.82 5.34 -1.21
N ASN A 154 5.78 5.69 -0.45
CA ASN A 154 4.46 6.05 -1.02
C ASN A 154 3.94 7.43 -0.61
N ALA A 155 4.72 8.22 0.14
CA ALA A 155 4.38 9.59 0.50
C ALA A 155 5.13 10.56 -0.41
N TYR A 156 4.41 11.20 -1.33
CA TYR A 156 4.95 12.17 -2.27
C TYR A 156 4.06 13.41 -2.31
N GLN A 157 4.68 14.59 -2.29
CA GLN A 157 3.97 15.84 -2.57
C GLN A 157 3.60 15.94 -4.06
N ASN A 158 4.54 15.59 -4.92
CA ASN A 158 4.35 15.48 -6.36
C ASN A 158 5.30 14.40 -6.92
N TYR A 159 5.07 13.93 -8.14
CA TYR A 159 5.86 12.87 -8.76
C TYR A 159 6.50 13.35 -10.08
N PRO A 160 7.63 12.76 -10.52
CA PRO A 160 8.25 13.11 -11.80
C PRO A 160 7.32 12.88 -13.00
N ALA A 161 7.45 13.75 -14.00
CA ALA A 161 6.90 13.56 -15.33
C ALA A 161 8.02 13.08 -16.28
N ALA A 162 7.72 12.09 -17.11
CA ALA A 162 8.66 11.51 -18.05
C ALA A 162 8.28 11.85 -19.50
N THR A 163 9.27 12.17 -20.31
CA THR A 163 9.14 12.38 -21.76
C THR A 163 10.38 11.84 -22.46
N ASN A 164 10.36 11.82 -23.79
CA ASN A 164 11.41 11.21 -24.60
C ASN A 164 11.96 12.20 -25.63
N SER A 165 13.19 12.66 -25.38
CA SER A 165 13.91 13.59 -26.24
C SER A 165 14.57 12.94 -27.46
N THR A 166 14.57 11.61 -27.54
CA THR A 166 15.21 10.86 -28.63
C THR A 166 14.28 10.72 -29.83
N ASN A 167 14.82 10.25 -30.96
CA ASN A 167 14.05 10.02 -32.18
C ASN A 167 13.41 8.61 -32.26
N LYS A 168 13.45 7.80 -31.20
CA LYS A 168 12.90 6.43 -31.16
C LYS A 168 11.87 6.27 -30.05
N THR A 169 10.84 5.47 -30.27
CA THR A 169 9.85 5.15 -29.24
C THR A 169 10.48 4.34 -28.10
N ILE A 170 10.19 4.71 -26.85
CA ILE A 170 10.65 4.02 -25.64
C ILE A 170 9.45 3.35 -24.96
N TYR A 171 9.57 2.07 -24.65
CA TYR A 171 8.56 1.33 -23.88
C TYR A 171 9.00 1.26 -22.42
N THR A 172 8.17 1.80 -21.53
CA THR A 172 8.45 1.84 -20.09
C THR A 172 7.32 1.17 -19.31
N TYR A 173 7.56 0.87 -18.03
CA TYR A 173 6.51 0.37 -17.13
C TYR A 173 5.40 1.41 -16.87
N MET A 174 5.64 2.71 -17.13
CA MET A 174 4.65 3.78 -17.03
C MET A 174 3.89 4.02 -18.35
N GLY A 175 4.14 3.20 -19.37
CA GLY A 175 3.58 3.35 -20.72
C GLY A 175 4.61 3.76 -21.76
N THR A 176 4.13 3.95 -22.99
CA THR A 176 4.96 4.28 -24.16
C THR A 176 5.30 5.78 -24.19
N LEU A 177 6.57 6.10 -24.41
CA LEU A 177 7.06 7.47 -24.65
C LEU A 177 7.43 7.66 -26.12
N LEU A 178 6.71 8.57 -26.79
CA LEU A 178 6.85 8.90 -28.20
C LEU A 178 8.10 9.76 -28.45
N PRO A 179 8.75 9.60 -29.62
CA PRO A 179 9.92 10.40 -30.00
C PRO A 179 9.69 11.91 -29.94
N ASN A 180 10.79 12.67 -29.82
CA ASN A 180 10.84 14.13 -29.96
C ASN A 180 9.80 14.87 -29.10
N TYR A 181 9.66 14.46 -27.85
CA TYR A 181 8.70 15.02 -26.89
C TYR A 181 7.22 14.86 -27.29
N GLY A 182 6.90 13.84 -28.08
CA GLY A 182 5.53 13.62 -28.58
C GLY A 182 4.48 13.36 -27.49
N ASN A 183 4.89 12.97 -26.28
CA ASN A 183 4.01 12.87 -25.11
C ASN A 183 4.77 13.03 -23.79
N ILE A 184 4.01 13.14 -22.70
CA ILE A 184 4.48 13.13 -21.31
C ILE A 184 3.65 12.11 -20.54
N THR A 185 4.29 11.23 -19.77
CA THR A 185 3.62 10.37 -18.78
C THR A 185 3.88 10.90 -17.38
N TYR A 186 2.84 10.99 -16.55
CA TYR A 186 2.92 11.45 -15.16
C TYR A 186 1.83 10.80 -14.34
N SER A 187 1.97 10.82 -13.01
CA SER A 187 0.96 10.34 -12.06
C SER A 187 0.88 11.30 -10.88
N THR A 188 -0.32 11.78 -10.56
CA THR A 188 -0.56 12.71 -9.45
C THR A 188 -2.02 12.62 -9.00
N SER A 189 -2.28 12.90 -7.73
CA SER A 189 -3.64 13.12 -7.21
C SER A 189 -4.14 14.56 -7.44
N GLY A 190 -3.31 15.44 -8.01
CA GLY A 190 -3.71 16.79 -8.41
C GLY A 190 -4.27 17.59 -7.24
N GLU A 191 -5.40 18.26 -7.46
CA GLU A 191 -6.08 19.07 -6.45
C GLU A 191 -6.54 18.28 -5.22
N LEU A 192 -6.66 16.95 -5.32
CA LEU A 192 -7.00 16.10 -4.20
C LEU A 192 -5.81 15.88 -3.25
N SER A 193 -4.59 16.19 -3.68
CA SER A 193 -3.40 16.00 -2.85
C SER A 193 -3.35 17.02 -1.70
N PRO A 194 -3.39 16.59 -0.42
CA PRO A 194 -3.27 17.50 0.70
C PRO A 194 -1.91 18.23 0.68
N LEU A 195 -0.85 17.56 0.24
CA LEU A 195 0.50 18.13 0.17
C LEU A 195 0.68 19.13 -0.98
N ILE A 196 -0.13 19.07 -2.05
CA ILE A 196 -0.15 20.13 -3.08
C ILE A 196 -0.90 21.36 -2.57
N ASN A 197 -1.96 21.16 -1.77
CA ASN A 197 -2.72 22.25 -1.16
C ASN A 197 -1.97 22.95 -0.01
N ASP A 198 -0.96 22.31 0.58
CA ASP A 198 -0.04 22.92 1.55
C ASP A 198 1.43 22.71 1.14
N PRO A 199 1.90 23.41 0.09
CA PRO A 199 3.16 23.05 -0.54
C PRO A 199 4.41 23.34 0.32
N TYR A 200 4.23 24.09 1.40
CA TYR A 200 5.28 24.47 2.34
C TYR A 200 5.11 23.79 3.70
N LEU A 201 4.20 22.81 3.82
CA LEU A 201 3.92 22.06 5.05
C LEU A 201 3.68 22.97 6.27
N ARG A 202 2.93 24.06 6.06
CA ARG A 202 2.63 25.03 7.14
C ARG A 202 1.56 24.51 8.10
N THR A 203 0.75 23.57 7.63
CA THR A 203 -0.46 23.07 8.30
C THR A 203 -0.46 21.55 8.37
N ILE A 204 0.04 20.86 7.33
CA ILE A 204 0.14 19.40 7.29
C ILE A 204 1.50 18.96 7.81
N GLY A 205 1.49 18.00 8.74
CA GLY A 205 2.68 17.42 9.35
C GLY A 205 2.43 16.05 9.96
N LEU A 206 3.35 15.59 10.81
CA LEU A 206 3.17 14.32 11.50
C LEU A 206 1.99 14.41 12.47
N GLY A 207 1.01 13.53 12.29
CA GLY A 207 -0.15 13.41 13.16
C GLY A 207 -1.29 14.37 12.88
N THR A 208 -1.20 15.22 11.85
CA THR A 208 -2.35 16.01 11.34
C THR A 208 -3.23 15.20 10.41
#